data_AF-X0SLR0-F1
#
_entry.id   AF-X0SLR0-F1
#
_cell.length_a   1.000
_cell.length_b   1.000
_cell.length_c   1.000
_cell.angle_alpha   90.00
_cell.angle_beta   90.00
_cell.angle_gamma   90.00
#
_symmetry.space_group_name_H-M   'P 1'
#
loop_
_entity.id
_entity.type
_entity.pdbx_description
1 polymer ?
#
loop_
_entity_poly.entity_id
_entity_poly.type
_entity_poly.pdbx_seq_one_letter_code
_entity_poly.pdbx_strand_id
1 'polypeptide(L)'
;MFIKTRKLLKHLTFIRKPVLVKRIVSGYYNTKIRKRDILRSIELAITYDCMLKCHKCYSANLYKGEVPNLSVNEIRDIVSEAMELGIIHINITGGEPLIRKDIYDIIRACQPDKIMVSLVTNAI
;
A
#
# COMPACT_ATOMS: atom_id res chain seq x y z
N MET A 1 7.80 20.80 28.57
CA MET A 1 6.55 20.07 28.21
C MET A 1 6.02 20.37 26.80
N PHE A 2 6.62 21.27 26.01
CA PHE A 2 6.13 21.63 24.65
C PHE A 2 6.76 20.83 23.49
N ILE A 3 7.87 20.13 23.71
CA ILE A 3 8.62 19.42 22.64
C ILE A 3 8.02 18.04 22.32
N LYS A 4 7.39 17.37 23.31
CA LYS A 4 6.78 16.03 23.14
C LYS A 4 5.52 16.07 22.26
N THR A 5 4.69 17.11 22.41
CA THR A 5 3.43 17.28 21.65
C THR A 5 3.67 17.52 20.16
N ARG A 6 4.71 18.28 19.79
CA ARG A 6 5.09 18.49 18.38
C ARG A 6 5.56 17.21 17.68
N LYS A 7 6.27 16.32 18.39
CA LYS A 7 6.66 15.00 17.86
C LYS A 7 5.44 14.10 17.66
N LEU A 8 4.52 14.06 18.63
CA LEU A 8 3.29 13.28 18.50
C LEU A 8 2.45 13.74 17.30
N LEU A 9 2.26 15.06 17.13
CA LEU A 9 1.55 15.64 15.99
C LEU A 9 2.19 15.31 14.63
N LYS A 10 3.52 15.14 14.55
CA LYS A 10 4.21 14.69 13.33
C LYS A 10 3.90 13.24 12.95
N HIS A 11 3.63 12.37 13.93
CA HIS A 11 3.22 10.98 13.66
C HIS A 11 1.70 10.87 13.40
N LEU A 12 0.94 11.91 13.70
CA LEU A 12 -0.48 12.06 13.37
C LEU A 12 -0.70 12.69 11.98
N THR A 13 0.29 12.66 11.09
CA THR A 13 0.16 13.16 9.70
C THR A 13 -1.00 12.52 8.95
N PHE A 14 -1.38 11.30 9.33
CA PHE A 14 -2.59 10.63 8.88
C PHE A 14 -3.88 11.41 9.16
N ILE A 15 -3.97 12.15 10.28
CA ILE A 15 -5.12 13.02 10.60
C ILE A 15 -5.30 14.10 9.53
N ARG A 16 -4.23 14.49 8.83
CA ARG A 16 -4.31 15.45 7.72
C ARG A 16 -4.99 14.88 6.46
N LYS A 17 -5.32 13.58 6.44
CA LYS A 17 -6.04 12.91 5.34
C LYS A 17 -7.49 12.63 5.79
N PRO A 18 -8.43 13.58 5.63
CA PRO A 18 -9.79 13.44 6.17
C PRO A 18 -10.54 12.23 5.59
N VAL A 19 -10.32 11.93 4.31
CA VAL A 19 -10.91 10.75 3.65
C VAL A 19 -10.45 9.46 4.31
N LEU A 20 -9.16 9.36 4.58
CA LEU A 20 -8.55 8.17 5.15
C LEU A 20 -8.95 7.96 6.63
N VAL A 21 -9.08 9.04 7.41
CA VAL A 21 -9.68 9.00 8.77
C VAL A 21 -11.11 8.46 8.72
N LYS A 22 -11.95 8.98 7.82
CA LYS A 22 -13.33 8.50 7.63
C LYS A 22 -13.35 7.00 7.30
N ARG A 23 -12.42 6.53 6.45
CA ARG A 23 -12.29 5.11 6.11
C ARG A 23 -11.89 4.27 7.31
N ILE A 24 -10.93 4.69 8.13
CA ILE A 24 -10.56 3.97 9.36
C ILE A 24 -11.74 3.85 10.32
N VAL A 25 -12.44 4.95 10.59
CA VAL A 25 -13.59 4.96 11.50
C VAL A 25 -14.71 4.07 10.97
N SER A 26 -15.04 4.20 9.69
CA SER A 26 -16.03 3.34 9.02
C SER A 26 -15.62 1.88 9.07
N GLY A 27 -14.34 1.58 8.89
CA GLY A 27 -13.79 0.24 8.99
C GLY A 27 -13.98 -0.36 10.40
N TYR A 28 -13.61 0.37 11.45
CA TYR A 28 -13.85 -0.08 12.82
C TYR A 28 -15.33 -0.28 13.12
N TYR A 29 -16.20 0.62 12.64
CA TYR A 29 -17.65 0.47 12.80
C TYR A 29 -18.17 -0.79 12.11
N ASN A 30 -17.76 -1.05 10.87
CA ASN A 30 -18.18 -2.24 10.12
C ASN A 30 -17.71 -3.53 10.80
N THR A 31 -16.46 -3.58 11.28
CA THR A 31 -15.95 -4.77 11.96
C THR A 31 -16.53 -4.97 13.36
N LYS A 32 -16.60 -3.93 14.20
CA LYS A 32 -17.00 -4.05 15.61
C LYS A 32 -18.52 -4.03 15.83
N ILE A 33 -19.24 -3.23 15.05
CA ILE A 33 -20.70 -3.04 15.23
C ILE A 33 -21.47 -3.89 14.23
N ARG A 34 -21.18 -3.77 12.93
CA ARG A 34 -21.89 -4.53 11.89
C ARG A 34 -21.42 -5.98 11.73
N LYS A 35 -20.34 -6.37 12.43
CA LYS A 35 -19.69 -7.70 12.34
C LYS A 35 -19.42 -8.14 10.90
N ARG A 36 -18.98 -7.21 10.05
CA ARG A 36 -18.58 -7.49 8.66
C ARG A 36 -17.07 -7.52 8.54
N ASP A 37 -16.58 -8.45 7.73
CA ASP A 37 -15.19 -8.46 7.29
C ASP A 37 -14.95 -7.27 6.36
N ILE A 38 -13.76 -6.69 6.50
CA ILE A 38 -13.30 -5.59 5.65
C ILE A 38 -11.87 -5.87 5.24
N LEU A 39 -11.55 -5.51 4.01
CA LEU A 39 -10.18 -5.54 3.54
C LEU A 39 -9.42 -4.40 4.23
N ARG A 40 -8.38 -4.72 5.01
CA ARG A 40 -7.60 -3.69 5.72
C ARG A 40 -6.38 -3.26 4.92
N SER A 41 -5.63 -4.23 4.39
CA SER A 41 -4.37 -3.99 3.70
C SER A 41 -4.18 -4.94 2.52
N ILE A 42 -3.43 -4.48 1.52
CA ILE A 42 -2.91 -5.30 0.41
C ILE A 42 -1.38 -5.17 0.37
N GLU A 43 -0.70 -6.30 0.19
CA GLU A 43 0.69 -6.37 -0.26
C GLU A 43 0.68 -6.48 -1.79
N LEU A 44 1.12 -5.42 -2.48
CA LEU A 44 1.05 -5.32 -3.93
C LEU A 44 2.44 -5.52 -4.54
N ALA A 45 2.73 -6.74 -4.99
CA ALA A 45 3.94 -7.05 -5.74
C ALA A 45 3.78 -6.60 -7.20
N ILE A 46 4.44 -5.51 -7.58
CA ILE A 46 4.27 -4.87 -8.91
C ILE A 46 5.27 -5.35 -9.97
N THR A 47 6.32 -6.04 -9.51
CA THR A 47 7.34 -6.71 -10.30
C THR A 47 8.06 -7.73 -9.44
N TYR A 48 8.64 -8.76 -10.06
CA TYR A 48 9.56 -9.69 -9.40
C TYR A 48 11.02 -9.46 -9.80
N ASP A 49 11.28 -8.52 -10.73
CA ASP A 49 12.63 -8.13 -11.12
C ASP A 49 13.34 -7.41 -9.96
N CYS A 50 14.60 -7.77 -9.73
CA CYS A 50 15.44 -7.16 -8.69
C CYS A 50 16.91 -7.25 -9.09
N MET A 51 17.68 -6.20 -8.79
CA MET A 51 19.13 -6.19 -9.01
C MET A 51 19.93 -6.95 -7.94
N LEU A 52 19.26 -7.44 -6.89
CA LEU A 52 19.88 -8.18 -5.78
C LEU A 52 19.46 -9.65 -5.76
N LYS A 53 20.28 -10.49 -5.11
CA LYS A 53 20.03 -11.93 -4.89
C LYS A 53 20.14 -12.28 -3.41
N CYS A 54 19.26 -11.69 -2.60
CA CYS A 54 19.29 -11.87 -1.15
C CYS A 54 19.06 -13.34 -0.75
N HIS A 55 19.86 -13.86 0.20
CA HIS A 55 19.77 -15.26 0.64
C HIS A 55 18.38 -15.65 1.21
N LYS A 56 17.67 -14.70 1.84
CA LYS A 56 16.32 -14.89 2.42
C LYS A 56 15.25 -14.11 1.63
N CYS A 57 15.33 -14.10 0.30
CA CYS A 57 14.38 -13.35 -0.54
C CYS A 57 13.03 -14.08 -0.64
N TYR A 58 11.97 -13.49 -0.10
CA TYR A 58 10.62 -14.04 -0.27
C TYR A 58 10.12 -13.88 -1.72
N SER A 59 10.45 -12.76 -2.36
CA SER A 59 9.96 -12.40 -3.70
C SER A 59 10.46 -13.37 -4.77
N ALA A 60 11.75 -13.73 -4.74
CA ALA A 60 12.33 -14.71 -5.64
C ALA A 60 11.64 -16.08 -5.53
N ASN A 61 11.18 -16.46 -4.33
CA ASN A 61 10.47 -17.73 -4.11
C ASN A 61 9.01 -17.70 -4.59
N LEU A 62 8.41 -16.51 -4.70
CA LEU A 62 7.05 -16.34 -5.23
C LEU A 62 7.03 -16.21 -6.75
N TYR A 63 8.16 -15.88 -7.39
CA TYR A 63 8.25 -15.77 -8.82
C TYR A 63 8.13 -17.14 -9.48
N LYS A 64 7.07 -17.34 -10.29
CA LYS A 64 6.80 -18.59 -11.01
C LYS A 64 7.24 -18.56 -12.48
N GLY A 65 8.04 -17.58 -12.90
CA GLY A 65 8.66 -17.54 -14.23
C GLY A 65 7.82 -16.92 -15.36
N GLU A 66 6.51 -16.76 -15.19
CA GLU A 66 5.61 -16.48 -16.34
C GLU A 66 4.50 -15.45 -16.09
N VAL A 67 4.48 -14.76 -14.95
CA VAL A 67 3.40 -13.80 -14.66
C VAL A 67 3.81 -12.41 -15.18
N PRO A 68 3.14 -11.86 -16.20
CA PRO A 68 3.42 -10.50 -16.65
C PRO A 68 3.09 -9.50 -15.54
N ASN A 69 3.86 -8.41 -15.49
CA ASN A 69 3.59 -7.33 -14.56
C ASN A 69 2.25 -6.66 -14.88
N LEU A 70 1.48 -6.35 -13.84
CA LEU A 70 0.25 -5.57 -13.99
C LEU A 70 0.55 -4.19 -14.59
N SER A 71 -0.28 -3.78 -15.53
CA SER A 71 -0.32 -2.41 -16.03
C SER A 71 -0.82 -1.44 -14.94
N VAL A 72 -0.52 -0.15 -15.11
CA VAL A 72 -1.02 0.90 -14.21
C VAL A 72 -2.55 0.92 -14.16
N ASN A 73 -3.22 0.60 -15.28
CA ASN A 73 -4.67 0.57 -15.35
C ASN A 73 -5.26 -0.58 -14.53
N GLU A 74 -4.72 -1.79 -14.68
CA GLU A 74 -5.15 -2.94 -13.87
C GLU A 74 -4.92 -2.68 -12.38
N ILE A 75 -3.79 -2.07 -12.00
CA ILE A 75 -3.54 -1.67 -10.61
C ILE A 75 -4.61 -0.66 -10.14
N ARG A 76 -4.98 0.31 -10.97
CA ARG A 76 -6.02 1.29 -10.62
C ARG A 76 -7.37 0.62 -10.39
N ASP A 77 -7.73 -0.35 -11.23
CA ASP A 77 -8.99 -1.08 -11.14
C ASP A 77 -9.03 -1.91 -9.85
N ILE A 78 -7.95 -2.66 -9.56
CA ILE A 78 -7.77 -3.40 -8.29
C ILE A 78 -7.89 -2.46 -7.08
N VAL A 79 -7.27 -1.28 -7.13
CA VAL A 79 -7.36 -0.29 -6.04
C VAL A 79 -8.78 0.22 -5.88
N SER A 80 -9.51 0.44 -6.98
CA SER A 80 -10.91 0.88 -6.94
C SER A 80 -11.79 -0.17 -6.26
N GLU A 81 -11.68 -1.43 -6.67
CA GLU A 81 -12.40 -2.55 -6.05
C GLU A 81 -12.05 -2.71 -4.56
N ALA A 82 -10.75 -2.66 -4.23
CA ALA A 82 -10.28 -2.72 -2.85
C ALA A 82 -10.83 -1.56 -1.99
N MET A 83 -11.06 -0.39 -2.60
CA MET A 83 -11.67 0.75 -1.93
C MET A 83 -13.12 0.50 -1.53
N GLU A 84 -13.89 -0.22 -2.34
CA GLU A 84 -15.25 -0.64 -2.01
C GLU A 84 -15.28 -1.64 -0.86
N LEU A 85 -14.25 -2.50 -0.79
CA LEU A 85 -14.06 -3.49 0.29
C LEU A 85 -13.52 -2.90 1.60
N GLY A 86 -13.20 -1.60 1.64
CA GLY A 86 -12.82 -0.89 2.85
C GLY A 86 -11.31 -0.74 3.10
N ILE A 87 -10.46 -0.96 2.09
CA ILE A 87 -9.00 -0.85 2.23
C ILE A 87 -8.55 0.49 2.83
N ILE A 88 -7.56 0.44 3.72
CA ILE A 88 -6.96 1.63 4.34
C ILE A 88 -5.45 1.73 4.08
N HIS A 89 -4.81 0.63 3.67
CA HIS A 89 -3.37 0.56 3.48
C HIS A 89 -3.00 -0.29 2.26
N ILE A 90 -2.07 0.21 1.44
CA ILE A 90 -1.44 -0.55 0.37
C ILE A 90 0.06 -0.48 0.60
N ASN A 91 0.71 -1.64 0.62
CA ASN A 91 2.15 -1.74 0.66
C ASN A 91 2.68 -2.19 -0.71
N ILE A 92 3.37 -1.29 -1.41
CA ILE A 92 4.00 -1.59 -2.70
C ILE A 92 5.31 -2.33 -2.42
N THR A 93 5.43 -3.51 -3.02
CA THR A 93 6.52 -4.45 -2.77
C THR A 93 6.82 -5.25 -4.05
N GLY A 94 7.53 -6.37 -3.92
CA GLY A 94 7.85 -7.29 -5.00
C GLY A 94 9.33 -7.66 -4.98
N GLY A 95 9.97 -7.66 -6.15
CA GLY A 95 11.42 -7.61 -6.29
C GLY A 95 11.96 -6.27 -5.82
N GLU A 96 12.42 -5.42 -6.73
CA GLU A 96 12.67 -4.00 -6.44
C GLU A 96 11.66 -3.12 -7.20
N PRO A 97 10.68 -2.53 -6.50
CA PRO A 97 9.69 -1.65 -7.12
C PRO A 97 10.28 -0.49 -7.93
N LEU A 98 11.41 0.07 -7.49
CA LEU A 98 12.04 1.24 -8.13
C LEU A 98 12.68 0.93 -9.49
N ILE A 99 12.79 -0.34 -9.91
CA ILE A 99 13.21 -0.70 -11.27
C ILE A 99 12.13 -0.35 -12.30
N ARG A 100 10.85 -0.31 -11.90
CA ARG A 100 9.76 0.03 -12.81
C ARG A 100 9.77 1.53 -13.15
N LYS A 101 9.89 1.83 -14.44
CA LYS A 101 9.93 3.21 -14.97
C LYS A 101 8.65 4.00 -14.70
N ASP A 102 7.52 3.32 -14.50
CA ASP A 102 6.19 3.88 -14.26
C ASP A 102 5.79 3.86 -12.77
N ILE A 103 6.74 3.71 -11.85
CA ILE A 103 6.47 3.65 -10.40
C ILE A 103 5.66 4.83 -9.86
N TYR A 104 5.89 6.05 -10.37
CA TYR A 104 5.14 7.22 -9.95
C TYR A 104 3.66 7.15 -10.38
N ASP A 105 3.37 6.58 -11.54
CA ASP A 105 2.01 6.37 -12.03
C ASP A 105 1.30 5.29 -11.20
N ILE A 106 2.02 4.24 -10.82
CA ILE A 106 1.53 3.20 -9.90
C ILE A 106 1.19 3.80 -8.54
N ILE A 107 2.09 4.60 -7.95
CA ILE A 107 1.83 5.27 -6.66
C ILE A 107 0.59 6.17 -6.77
N ARG A 108 0.43 6.91 -7.88
CA ARG A 108 -0.77 7.71 -8.13
C ARG A 108 -2.03 6.84 -8.24
N ALA A 109 -1.95 5.69 -8.93
CA ALA A 109 -3.05 4.75 -9.05
C ALA A 109 -3.50 4.20 -7.68
N CYS A 110 -2.60 4.09 -6.70
CA CYS A 110 -2.92 3.71 -5.32
C CYS A 110 -3.63 4.79 -4.49
N GLN A 111 -3.94 5.97 -5.05
CA GLN A 111 -4.71 7.05 -4.41
C GLN A 111 -4.19 7.44 -3.00
N PRO A 112 -2.93 7.93 -2.89
CA PRO A 112 -2.26 8.21 -1.61
C PRO A 112 -2.91 9.35 -0.81
N ASP A 113 -3.80 10.13 -1.41
CA ASP A 113 -4.65 11.11 -0.73
C ASP A 113 -5.78 10.46 0.09
N LYS A 114 -6.21 9.24 -0.29
CA LYS A 114 -7.34 8.51 0.32
C LYS A 114 -6.91 7.26 1.08
N ILE A 115 -5.75 6.70 0.76
CA ILE A 115 -5.21 5.46 1.30
C ILE A 115 -3.82 5.73 1.88
N MET A 116 -3.44 4.99 2.93
CA MET A 116 -2.02 4.94 3.33
C MET A 116 -1.26 4.11 2.29
N VAL A 117 -0.26 4.69 1.64
CA VAL A 117 0.59 3.99 0.69
C VAL A 117 1.99 3.93 1.28
N SER A 118 2.56 2.74 1.38
CA SER A 118 3.96 2.51 1.71
C SER A 118 4.68 1.84 0.55
N LEU A 119 6.00 2.01 0.51
CA LEU A 119 6.88 1.42 -0.49
C LEU A 119 8.00 0.71 0.26
N VAL A 120 8.23 -0.55 -0.08
CA VAL A 120 9.40 -1.32 0.38
C VAL A 120 10.43 -1.30 -0.73
N THR A 121 11.64 -0.84 -0.43
CA THR A 121 12.76 -0.74 -1.37
C THR A 121 14.07 -1.12 -0.68
N ASN A 122 15.03 -1.61 -1.44
CA ASN A 122 16.39 -1.85 -0.96
C ASN A 122 17.24 -0.56 -0.90
N ALA A 123 16.76 0.55 -1.48
CA ALA A 123 17.38 1.88 -1.45
C ALA A 123 18.84 1.94 -1.99
N ILE A 124 19.18 1.08 -2.95
CA ILE A 124 20.47 1.07 -3.65
C ILE A 124 20.38 1.84 -4.96
#